data_AF-A0A6G7VPJ3-F1
#
_entry.id   AF-A0A6G7VPJ3-F1
#
_cell.length_a   1.000
_cell.length_b   1.000
_cell.length_c   1.000
_cell.angle_alpha   90.00
_cell.angle_beta   90.00
_cell.angle_gamma   90.00
#
_symmetry.space_group_name_H-M   'P 1'
#
loop_
_entity.id
_entity.type
_entity.pdbx_description
1 polymer ?
#
loop_
_entity_poly.entity_id
_entity_poly.type
_entity_poly.pdbx_seq_one_letter_code
_entity_poly.pdbx_strand_id
1 'polypeptide(L)'
;MTTAQSAAPPVTPAKFRDPRLDFFRGLTMFVILLAHTPGNTWTLWVPARFGFSDGADLFVFCSGMASALAFGGIFARAGWWLGMARIAHRIWQVYWAHIGIFLVTALLLFSIDHFGMGDPAVRYIERPYIVPFFTQTGEALLGLLTLGYVPGLFDILPMYIAILAMIPVVMLIHRALGTAAVLIAVGALWLCANLSGWALEVEDPATLGTFGERLYATGQALSFLSLPGDPWGDGHWFFNPFAWQIVFFSGFVLGMKWVPAPPRSRRLFWVAVAFVLVVVPFAWFKIHRGLYLPDEWAVQNWIEATRDAIRPLWWKTEQGALRYLHFLATAYIAWMLVGAGGRRLSEGFAAPRAAKPLALALAGVVLVLTVPYTYVDSIRNHAPPLNDFFVWLLDDRAPALLGISLFAHPDRIGLLQIAHLIAAIVLLWAAIGGAARHWVTHDLVGYVVPVIRKVGTQSLACFMVSIPLSQIDGLLLDVMGRAPWSWWLVNCFGMGMLIATAYFVGWIKGSPWRGTAPATDAPEIGRGALAR
;
A
#
# COMPACT_ATOMS: atom_id res chain seq x y z
N MET A 1 -63.20 11.35 18.00
CA MET A 1 -61.89 10.77 18.39
C MET A 1 -61.27 10.15 17.15
N THR A 2 -60.37 10.87 16.51
CA THR A 2 -59.63 10.45 15.31
C THR A 2 -58.41 9.63 15.74
N THR A 3 -58.39 8.34 15.37
CA THR A 3 -57.27 7.43 15.62
C THR A 3 -56.11 7.78 14.69
N ALA A 4 -55.03 8.30 15.26
CA ALA A 4 -53.79 8.57 14.55
C ALA A 4 -53.15 7.24 14.11
N GLN A 5 -53.07 7.01 12.80
CA GLN A 5 -52.29 5.91 12.24
C GLN A 5 -50.80 6.15 12.54
N SER A 6 -50.22 5.25 13.32
CA SER A 6 -48.78 5.12 13.54
C SER A 6 -48.09 4.87 12.20
N ALA A 7 -47.34 5.86 11.71
CA ALA A 7 -46.53 5.72 10.50
C ALA A 7 -45.38 4.74 10.77
N ALA A 8 -45.26 3.71 9.93
CA ALA A 8 -44.14 2.78 9.97
C ALA A 8 -42.81 3.54 9.86
N PRO A 9 -41.77 3.15 10.62
CA PRO A 9 -40.49 3.83 10.56
C PRO A 9 -39.91 3.73 9.14
N PRO A 10 -39.34 4.83 8.61
CA PRO A 10 -38.80 4.82 7.25
C PRO A 10 -37.65 3.80 7.16
N VAL A 11 -37.85 2.77 6.35
CA VAL A 11 -36.78 1.84 5.94
C VAL A 11 -35.73 2.68 5.22
N THR A 12 -34.63 2.96 5.90
CA THR A 12 -33.54 3.75 5.32
C THR A 12 -32.90 2.86 4.24
N PRO A 13 -32.93 3.25 2.96
CA PRO A 13 -32.34 2.43 1.91
C PRO A 13 -30.86 2.19 2.24
N ALA A 14 -30.43 0.94 2.18
CA ALA A 14 -29.04 0.57 2.44
C ALA A 14 -28.13 1.41 1.54
N LYS A 15 -27.23 2.20 2.15
CA LYS A 15 -26.26 3.01 1.40
C LYS A 15 -25.47 2.10 0.47
N PHE A 16 -25.64 2.28 -0.84
CA PHE A 16 -24.87 1.56 -1.85
C PHE A 16 -23.38 1.81 -1.62
N ARG A 17 -22.65 0.76 -1.24
CA ARG A 17 -21.23 0.81 -0.87
C ARG A 17 -20.43 0.11 -1.94
N ASP A 18 -19.40 0.77 -2.46
CA ASP A 18 -18.56 0.19 -3.52
C ASP A 18 -17.69 -0.93 -2.96
N PRO A 19 -17.90 -2.20 -3.37
CA PRO A 19 -17.15 -3.34 -2.83
C PRO A 19 -15.66 -3.28 -3.16
N ARG A 20 -15.28 -2.63 -4.27
CA ARG A 20 -13.89 -2.47 -4.68
C ARG A 20 -13.12 -1.60 -3.68
N LEU A 21 -13.76 -0.52 -3.24
CA LEU A 21 -13.16 0.41 -2.30
C LEU A 21 -12.85 -0.28 -0.97
N ASP A 22 -13.79 -1.06 -0.44
CA ASP A 22 -13.56 -1.82 0.79
C ASP A 22 -12.49 -2.90 0.59
N PHE A 23 -12.49 -3.61 -0.56
CA PHE A 23 -11.49 -4.63 -0.84
C PHE A 23 -10.08 -4.06 -0.88
N PHE A 24 -9.83 -3.01 -1.68
CA PHE A 24 -8.50 -2.44 -1.81
C PHE A 24 -8.02 -1.78 -0.52
N ARG A 25 -8.90 -1.10 0.22
CA ARG A 25 -8.56 -0.58 1.57
C ARG A 25 -8.15 -1.70 2.52
N GLY A 26 -8.87 -2.82 2.50
CA GLY A 26 -8.57 -3.98 3.35
C GLY A 26 -7.24 -4.63 2.99
N LEU A 27 -7.01 -4.86 1.69
CA LEU A 27 -5.75 -5.39 1.17
C LEU A 27 -4.56 -4.53 1.62
N THR A 28 -4.70 -3.20 1.52
CA THR A 28 -3.68 -2.27 1.96
C THR A 28 -3.37 -2.38 3.46
N MET A 29 -4.35 -2.66 4.32
CA MET A 29 -4.08 -2.84 5.77
C MET A 29 -3.16 -4.04 6.03
N PHE A 30 -3.36 -5.15 5.32
CA PHE A 30 -2.46 -6.30 5.44
C PHE A 30 -1.06 -5.98 4.89
N VAL A 31 -0.98 -5.31 3.74
CA VAL A 31 0.31 -4.90 3.16
C VAL A 31 1.08 -3.97 4.09
N ILE A 32 0.41 -3.01 4.73
CA ILE A 32 1.03 -2.09 5.70
C ILE A 32 1.57 -2.87 6.90
N LEU A 33 0.78 -3.78 7.49
CA LEU A 33 1.27 -4.61 8.59
C LEU A 33 2.56 -5.34 8.20
N LEU A 34 2.56 -6.07 7.09
CA LEU A 34 3.73 -6.80 6.60
C LEU A 34 4.94 -5.90 6.34
N ALA A 35 4.71 -4.73 5.76
CA ALA A 35 5.76 -3.78 5.41
C ALA A 35 6.40 -3.12 6.64
N HIS A 36 5.67 -3.01 7.75
CA HIS A 36 6.11 -2.33 8.97
C HIS A 36 6.49 -3.28 10.12
N THR A 37 6.49 -4.60 9.91
CA THR A 37 7.02 -5.57 10.90
C THR A 37 8.55 -5.67 10.80
N PRO A 38 9.32 -5.27 11.83
CA PRO A 38 10.78 -5.27 11.80
C PRO A 38 11.42 -6.64 11.50
N GLY A 39 12.26 -6.66 10.46
CA GLY A 39 12.99 -7.84 9.98
C GLY A 39 12.11 -9.03 9.53
N ASN A 40 10.84 -8.77 9.22
CA ASN A 40 9.97 -9.73 8.58
C ASN A 40 10.38 -9.92 7.12
N THR A 41 10.75 -11.13 6.71
CA THR A 41 11.18 -11.39 5.32
C THR A 41 10.04 -11.25 4.30
N TRP A 42 8.78 -11.30 4.73
CA TRP A 42 7.64 -11.06 3.84
C TRP A 42 7.58 -9.61 3.33
N THR A 43 8.27 -8.67 4.01
CA THR A 43 8.48 -7.30 3.50
C THR A 43 9.19 -7.28 2.15
N LEU A 44 9.93 -8.34 1.78
CA LEU A 44 10.62 -8.42 0.50
C LEU A 44 9.67 -8.75 -0.67
N TRP A 45 8.42 -9.06 -0.37
CA TRP A 45 7.41 -9.51 -1.33
C TRP A 45 6.19 -8.58 -1.42
N VAL A 46 6.18 -7.47 -0.67
CA VAL A 46 5.13 -6.47 -0.80
C VAL A 46 5.32 -5.65 -2.09
N PRO A 47 4.24 -5.07 -2.66
CA PRO A 47 4.31 -4.32 -3.93
C PRO A 47 5.38 -3.22 -3.98
N ALA A 48 5.69 -2.60 -2.83
CA ALA A 48 6.71 -1.56 -2.68
C ALA A 48 8.13 -2.00 -3.13
N ARG A 49 8.38 -3.31 -3.22
CA ARG A 49 9.69 -3.87 -3.63
C ARG A 49 9.86 -4.00 -5.12
N PHE A 50 8.78 -3.90 -5.89
CA PHE A 50 8.79 -4.16 -7.34
C PHE A 50 8.42 -2.93 -8.17
N GLY A 51 8.16 -1.79 -7.53
CA GLY A 51 7.71 -0.58 -8.21
C GLY A 51 7.95 0.68 -7.37
N PHE A 52 7.77 1.84 -8.00
CA PHE A 52 7.99 3.13 -7.33
C PHE A 52 6.91 3.51 -6.32
N SER A 53 5.70 2.96 -6.43
CA SER A 53 4.58 3.22 -5.53
C SER A 53 4.33 2.06 -4.58
N ASP A 54 3.67 2.32 -3.45
CA ASP A 54 3.44 1.32 -2.41
C ASP A 54 1.99 1.34 -1.88
N GLY A 55 1.78 0.66 -0.75
CA GLY A 55 0.47 0.60 -0.10
C GLY A 55 -0.06 1.97 0.33
N ALA A 56 0.81 2.95 0.61
CA ALA A 56 0.39 4.30 1.01
C ALA A 56 -0.35 5.00 -0.15
N ASP A 57 0.14 4.90 -1.40
CA ASP A 57 -0.52 5.50 -2.56
C ASP A 57 -1.96 4.97 -2.71
N LEU A 58 -2.14 3.64 -2.61
CA LEU A 58 -3.46 3.02 -2.67
C LEU A 58 -4.35 3.46 -1.50
N PHE A 59 -3.79 3.53 -0.29
CA PHE A 59 -4.53 4.00 0.89
C PHE A 59 -5.03 5.43 0.73
N VAL A 60 -4.17 6.33 0.27
CA VAL A 60 -4.45 7.76 0.10
C VAL A 60 -5.47 7.97 -1.01
N PHE A 61 -5.30 7.30 -2.16
CA PHE A 61 -6.27 7.35 -3.26
C PHE A 61 -7.65 6.85 -2.83
N CYS A 62 -7.72 5.69 -2.16
CA CYS A 62 -8.97 5.17 -1.64
C CYS A 62 -9.58 6.08 -0.56
N SER A 63 -8.77 6.80 0.20
CA SER A 63 -9.26 7.78 1.19
C SER A 63 -9.82 9.03 0.53
N GLY A 64 -9.26 9.45 -0.61
CA GLY A 64 -9.83 10.49 -1.47
C GLY A 64 -11.21 10.12 -2.01
N MET A 65 -11.29 8.93 -2.63
CA MET A 65 -12.53 8.37 -3.14
C MET A 65 -13.60 8.23 -2.04
N ALA A 66 -13.23 7.68 -0.88
CA ALA A 66 -14.13 7.54 0.27
C ALA A 66 -14.62 8.90 0.79
N SER A 67 -13.74 9.90 0.83
CA SER A 67 -14.07 11.26 1.27
C SER A 67 -15.04 11.94 0.30
N ALA A 68 -14.87 11.77 -1.01
CA ALA A 68 -15.83 12.26 -1.99
C ALA A 68 -17.22 11.65 -1.78
N LEU A 69 -17.31 10.33 -1.58
CA LEU A 69 -18.58 9.64 -1.32
C LEU A 69 -19.22 10.03 0.02
N ALA A 70 -18.40 10.35 1.03
CA ALA A 70 -18.87 10.71 2.36
C ALA A 70 -19.29 12.17 2.49
N PHE A 71 -18.54 13.10 1.89
CA PHE A 71 -18.68 14.54 2.12
C PHE A 71 -19.13 15.33 0.88
N GLY A 72 -18.87 14.83 -0.33
CA GLY A 72 -19.12 15.54 -1.57
C GLY A 72 -20.55 16.05 -1.75
N GLY A 73 -21.52 15.16 -1.54
CA GLY A 73 -22.95 15.51 -1.62
C GLY A 73 -23.47 16.35 -0.45
N ILE A 74 -22.67 16.61 0.58
CA ILE A 74 -23.08 17.39 1.76
C ILE A 74 -22.93 18.88 1.48
N PHE A 75 -21.81 19.29 0.89
CA PHE A 75 -21.61 20.69 0.47
C PHE A 75 -22.70 21.18 -0.48
N ALA A 76 -23.22 20.31 -1.34
CA ALA A 76 -24.30 20.64 -2.26
C ALA A 76 -25.69 20.65 -1.59
N ARG A 77 -26.00 19.68 -0.72
CA ARG A 77 -27.36 19.50 -0.17
C ARG A 77 -27.62 20.24 1.15
N ALA A 78 -26.61 20.34 2.00
CA ALA A 78 -26.74 20.86 3.36
C ALA A 78 -25.90 22.12 3.61
N GLY A 79 -25.33 22.68 2.55
CA GLY A 79 -24.61 23.94 2.58
C GLY A 79 -23.15 23.84 3.00
N TRP A 80 -22.46 24.97 2.84
CA TRP A 80 -21.03 25.12 3.02
C TRP A 80 -20.57 24.81 4.45
N TRP A 81 -21.25 25.42 5.43
CA TRP A 81 -20.90 25.33 6.85
C TRP A 81 -21.01 23.92 7.40
N LEU A 82 -22.07 23.18 7.06
CA LEU A 82 -22.21 21.80 7.50
C LEU A 82 -21.17 20.88 6.82
N GLY A 83 -20.85 21.14 5.55
CA GLY A 83 -19.75 20.47 4.86
C GLY A 83 -18.43 20.65 5.63
N MET A 84 -18.07 21.89 5.95
CA MET A 84 -16.86 22.19 6.72
C MET A 84 -16.88 21.59 8.13
N ALA A 85 -18.00 21.67 8.85
CA ALA A 85 -18.12 21.09 10.19
C ALA A 85 -17.89 19.57 10.18
N ARG A 86 -18.36 18.86 9.14
CA ARG A 86 -18.12 17.42 9.01
C ARG A 86 -16.67 17.08 8.67
N ILE A 87 -16.01 17.92 7.87
CA ILE A 87 -14.56 17.79 7.62
C ILE A 87 -13.79 18.05 8.91
N ALA A 88 -14.10 19.12 9.64
CA ALA A 88 -13.48 19.44 10.92
C ALA A 88 -13.66 18.32 11.95
N HIS A 89 -14.87 17.75 12.06
CA HIS A 89 -15.09 16.58 12.91
C HIS A 89 -14.28 15.35 12.46
N ARG A 90 -14.09 15.17 11.14
CA ARG A 90 -13.26 14.08 10.63
C ARG A 90 -11.78 14.31 10.95
N ILE A 91 -11.28 15.54 10.80
CA ILE A 91 -9.94 15.95 11.20
C ILE A 91 -9.74 15.68 12.68
N TRP A 92 -10.68 16.08 13.54
CA TRP A 92 -10.65 15.81 14.98
C TRP A 92 -10.48 14.33 15.31
N GLN A 93 -11.23 13.45 14.64
CA GLN A 93 -11.09 12.00 14.82
C GLN A 93 -9.70 11.48 14.42
N VAL A 94 -9.16 11.96 13.31
CA VAL A 94 -7.85 11.53 12.80
C VAL A 94 -6.72 12.08 13.67
N TYR A 95 -6.86 13.31 14.16
CA TYR A 95 -5.94 13.95 15.10
C TYR A 95 -5.79 13.11 16.37
N TRP A 96 -6.89 12.77 17.05
CA TRP A 96 -6.81 11.93 18.25
C TRP A 96 -6.35 10.50 17.95
N ALA A 97 -6.66 9.97 16.77
CA ALA A 97 -6.11 8.68 16.34
C ALA A 97 -4.59 8.74 16.19
N HIS A 98 -4.05 9.83 15.65
CA HIS A 98 -2.60 10.06 15.52
C HIS A 98 -1.91 10.22 16.90
N ILE A 99 -2.47 11.04 17.78
CA ILE A 99 -1.93 11.18 19.15
C ILE A 99 -1.96 9.84 19.88
N GLY A 100 -3.09 9.13 19.83
CA GLY A 100 -3.26 7.85 20.52
C GLY A 100 -2.33 6.75 20.00
N ILE A 101 -2.22 6.57 18.68
CA ILE A 101 -1.35 5.54 18.10
C ILE A 101 0.13 5.80 18.42
N PHE A 102 0.56 7.07 18.41
CA PHE A 102 1.94 7.43 18.77
C PHE A 102 2.21 7.10 20.23
N LEU A 103 1.37 7.58 21.16
CA LEU A 103 1.58 7.37 22.60
C LEU A 103 1.56 5.88 22.99
N VAL A 104 0.62 5.10 22.43
CA VAL A 104 0.54 3.65 22.67
C VAL A 104 1.78 2.94 22.14
N THR A 105 2.25 3.30 20.95
CA THR A 105 3.44 2.67 20.35
C THR A 105 4.71 3.09 21.09
N ALA A 106 4.85 4.37 21.47
CA ALA A 106 5.98 4.87 22.24
C ALA A 106 6.07 4.18 23.62
N LEU A 107 4.94 4.06 24.32
CA LEU A 107 4.86 3.34 25.59
C LEU A 107 5.23 1.87 25.40
N LEU A 108 4.72 1.21 24.36
CA LEU A 108 5.05 -0.18 24.05
C LEU A 108 6.55 -0.37 23.85
N LEU A 109 7.18 0.42 22.98
CA LEU A 109 8.60 0.30 22.66
C LEU A 109 9.49 0.60 23.87
N PHE A 110 9.16 1.66 24.63
CA PHE A 110 9.83 1.96 25.88
C PHE A 110 9.68 0.80 26.89
N SER A 111 8.51 0.20 27.00
CA SER A 111 8.28 -0.92 27.92
C SER A 111 9.13 -2.14 27.53
N ILE A 112 9.24 -2.44 26.23
CA ILE A 112 10.09 -3.54 25.73
C ILE A 112 11.54 -3.32 26.16
N ASP A 113 12.08 -2.12 25.94
CA ASP A 113 13.45 -1.76 26.33
C ASP A 113 13.63 -1.77 27.85
N HIS A 114 12.69 -1.18 28.60
CA HIS A 114 12.77 -1.04 30.06
C HIS A 114 12.74 -2.40 30.78
N PHE A 115 11.93 -3.33 30.31
CA PHE A 115 11.79 -4.66 30.91
C PHE A 115 12.68 -5.73 30.27
N GLY A 116 13.43 -5.40 29.21
CA GLY A 116 14.32 -6.34 28.52
C GLY A 116 13.59 -7.53 27.88
N MET A 117 12.41 -7.31 27.29
CA MET A 117 11.54 -8.39 26.76
C MET A 117 11.98 -8.95 25.40
N GLY A 118 12.89 -8.29 24.68
CA GLY A 118 13.32 -8.66 23.33
C GLY A 118 14.81 -8.97 23.22
N ASP A 119 15.34 -8.95 21.99
CA ASP A 119 16.77 -9.08 21.73
C ASP A 119 17.59 -7.99 22.49
N PRO A 120 18.51 -8.38 23.39
CA PRO A 120 19.35 -7.44 24.15
C PRO A 120 20.26 -6.56 23.29
N ALA A 121 20.56 -6.96 22.05
CA ALA A 121 21.35 -6.18 21.11
C ALA A 121 20.54 -5.06 20.42
N VAL A 122 19.24 -4.99 20.69
CA VAL A 122 18.30 -4.12 19.99
C VAL A 122 17.70 -3.12 20.96
N ARG A 123 17.78 -1.84 20.61
CA ARG A 123 17.02 -0.78 21.25
C ARG A 123 15.77 -0.44 20.45
N TYR A 124 14.61 -0.80 20.98
CA TYR A 124 13.34 -0.74 20.26
C TYR A 124 12.86 0.70 20.02
N ILE A 125 13.15 1.63 20.92
CA ILE A 125 12.84 3.07 20.71
C ILE A 125 13.72 3.77 19.66
N GLU A 126 14.72 3.08 19.10
CA GLU A 126 15.57 3.60 18.02
C GLU A 126 15.14 3.09 16.63
N ARG A 127 14.36 1.99 16.55
CA ARG A 127 13.96 1.37 15.28
C ARG A 127 12.94 2.21 14.50
N PRO A 128 11.90 2.77 15.13
CA PRO A 128 11.45 4.11 14.81
C PRO A 128 12.20 5.09 15.73
N TYR A 129 12.90 6.06 15.17
CA TYR A 129 13.66 7.01 15.98
C TYR A 129 12.72 7.93 16.76
N ILE A 130 12.34 7.50 17.97
CA ILE A 130 11.46 8.25 18.89
C ILE A 130 12.18 8.63 20.19
N VAL A 131 13.49 8.40 20.26
CA VAL A 131 14.35 8.79 21.39
C VAL A 131 14.12 10.25 21.82
N PRO A 132 14.02 11.24 20.92
CA PRO A 132 13.80 12.64 21.31
C PRO A 132 12.54 12.85 22.16
N PHE A 133 11.51 12.01 22.01
CA PHE A 133 10.29 12.10 22.82
C PHE A 133 10.54 11.86 24.31
N PHE A 134 11.57 11.06 24.66
CA PHE A 134 11.92 10.75 26.04
C PHE A 134 13.05 11.63 26.59
N THR A 135 13.93 12.14 25.73
CA THR A 135 15.06 12.98 26.14
C THR A 135 14.75 14.48 26.08
N GLN A 136 13.79 14.90 25.23
CA GLN A 136 13.35 16.28 25.03
C GLN A 136 11.82 16.39 25.17
N THR A 137 11.26 15.76 26.20
CA THR A 137 9.81 15.50 26.35
C THR A 137 8.93 16.75 26.22
N GLY A 138 9.34 17.90 26.76
CA GLY A 138 8.55 19.13 26.68
C GLY A 138 8.32 19.59 25.25
N GLU A 139 9.41 19.78 24.50
CA GLU A 139 9.36 20.18 23.09
C GLU A 139 8.70 19.11 22.22
N ALA A 140 8.98 17.84 22.49
CA ALA A 140 8.40 16.75 21.72
C ALA A 140 6.88 16.62 21.95
N LEU A 141 6.40 16.84 23.18
CA LEU A 141 4.97 16.83 23.49
C LEU A 141 4.25 18.03 22.87
N LEU A 142 4.84 19.22 22.96
CA LEU A 142 4.32 20.43 22.31
C LEU A 142 4.28 20.23 20.78
N GLY A 143 5.38 19.74 20.20
CA GLY A 143 5.48 19.43 18.78
C GLY A 143 4.46 18.37 18.35
N LEU A 144 4.26 17.31 19.13
CA LEU A 144 3.29 16.26 18.80
C LEU A 144 1.86 16.80 18.78
N LEU A 145 1.48 17.59 19.80
CA LEU A 145 0.14 18.18 19.91
C LEU A 145 -0.11 19.29 18.88
N THR A 146 0.94 19.96 18.40
CA THR A 146 0.84 20.99 17.35
C THR A 146 1.13 20.46 15.94
N LEU A 147 1.46 19.17 15.80
CA LEU A 147 1.95 18.54 14.58
C LEU A 147 3.30 19.12 14.05
N GLY A 148 4.07 19.79 14.89
CA GLY A 148 5.47 20.18 14.62
C GLY A 148 6.49 19.06 14.88
N TYR A 149 6.09 17.98 15.56
CA TYR A 149 6.87 16.76 15.70
C TYR A 149 6.09 15.57 15.12
N VAL A 150 6.56 15.04 13.99
CA VAL A 150 5.90 13.96 13.25
C VAL A 150 6.93 12.91 12.83
N PRO A 151 7.22 11.91 13.70
CA PRO A 151 8.16 10.85 13.37
C PRO A 151 7.66 9.98 12.20
N GLY A 152 8.56 9.59 11.30
CA GLY A 152 8.23 9.02 9.98
C GLY A 152 7.45 7.69 9.95
N LEU A 153 7.26 7.01 11.08
CA LEU A 153 6.35 5.84 11.17
C LEU A 153 4.87 6.27 11.28
N PHE A 154 4.60 7.51 11.70
CA PHE A 154 3.27 7.98 12.12
C PHE A 154 2.73 9.14 11.27
N ASP A 155 3.47 9.55 10.25
CA ASP A 155 3.31 10.78 9.48
C ASP A 155 2.18 10.75 8.44
N ILE A 156 1.70 9.56 8.06
CA ILE A 156 0.59 9.41 7.11
C ILE A 156 -0.74 9.99 7.63
N LEU A 157 -0.96 9.99 8.96
CA LEU A 157 -2.18 10.55 9.55
C LEU A 157 -2.15 12.09 9.61
N PRO A 158 -1.06 12.75 10.05
CA PRO A 158 -0.90 14.20 9.91
C PRO A 158 -1.01 14.68 8.48
N MET A 159 -0.37 14.00 7.52
CA MET A 159 -0.54 14.29 6.10
C MET A 159 -2.03 14.24 5.70
N TYR A 160 -2.76 13.22 6.15
CA TYR A 160 -4.19 13.12 5.87
C TYR A 160 -5.01 14.26 6.49
N ILE A 161 -4.66 14.75 7.69
CA ILE A 161 -5.31 15.91 8.33
C ILE A 161 -5.15 17.16 7.44
N ALA A 162 -3.93 17.44 7.00
CA ALA A 162 -3.65 18.60 6.14
C ALA A 162 -4.42 18.50 4.81
N ILE A 163 -4.44 17.33 4.16
CA ILE A 163 -5.17 17.13 2.90
C ILE A 163 -6.69 17.25 3.10
N LEU A 164 -7.25 16.74 4.22
CA LEU A 164 -8.66 16.95 4.55
C LEU A 164 -9.00 18.43 4.70
N ALA A 165 -8.11 19.22 5.30
CA ALA A 165 -8.29 20.66 5.44
C ALA A 165 -8.29 21.40 4.08
N MET A 166 -7.71 20.81 3.03
CA MET A 166 -7.78 21.35 1.66
C MET A 166 -9.12 21.10 0.97
N ILE A 167 -9.94 20.14 1.44
CA ILE A 167 -11.22 19.79 0.78
C ILE A 167 -12.15 20.99 0.63
N PRO A 168 -12.42 21.82 1.67
CA PRO A 168 -13.22 23.02 1.50
C PRO A 168 -12.66 23.90 0.39
N VAL A 169 -11.36 24.21 0.37
CA VAL A 169 -10.77 25.05 -0.70
C VAL A 169 -11.01 24.45 -2.09
N VAL A 170 -10.80 23.14 -2.26
CA VAL A 170 -11.07 22.44 -3.53
C VAL A 170 -12.55 22.49 -3.92
N MET A 171 -13.47 22.33 -2.96
CA MET A 171 -14.90 22.46 -3.21
C MET A 171 -15.29 23.89 -3.60
N LEU A 172 -14.62 24.91 -3.08
CA LEU A 172 -14.83 26.31 -3.44
C LEU A 172 -14.36 26.57 -4.86
N ILE A 173 -13.15 26.12 -5.21
CA ILE A 173 -12.60 26.23 -6.57
C ILE A 173 -13.52 25.54 -7.57
N HIS A 174 -13.97 24.31 -7.28
CA HIS A 174 -14.90 23.60 -8.14
C HIS A 174 -16.21 24.37 -8.34
N ARG A 175 -16.77 24.90 -7.26
CA ARG A 175 -18.03 25.66 -7.30
C ARG A 175 -17.90 26.95 -8.10
N ALA A 176 -16.76 27.65 -8.00
CA ALA A 176 -16.56 28.95 -8.63
C ALA A 176 -16.07 28.85 -10.08
N LEU A 177 -15.15 27.91 -10.37
CA LEU A 177 -14.37 27.86 -11.61
C LEU A 177 -14.44 26.50 -12.32
N GLY A 178 -15.15 25.52 -11.75
CA GLY A 178 -15.35 24.21 -12.37
C GLY A 178 -14.18 23.23 -12.21
N THR A 179 -14.31 22.07 -12.85
CA THR A 179 -13.38 20.94 -12.70
C THR A 179 -11.97 21.26 -13.22
N ALA A 180 -11.84 21.97 -14.34
CA ALA A 180 -10.53 22.30 -14.92
C ALA A 180 -9.66 23.10 -13.95
N ALA A 181 -10.26 24.07 -13.25
CA ALA A 181 -9.57 24.88 -12.24
C ALA A 181 -9.09 24.04 -11.05
N VAL A 182 -9.87 23.03 -10.63
CA VAL A 182 -9.43 22.08 -9.59
C VAL A 182 -8.21 21.30 -10.05
N LEU A 183 -8.23 20.75 -11.27
CA LEU A 183 -7.11 19.96 -11.79
C LEU A 183 -5.84 20.80 -11.92
N ILE A 184 -5.97 22.05 -12.38
CA ILE A 184 -4.86 23.01 -12.46
C ILE A 184 -4.34 23.34 -11.06
N ALA A 185 -5.21 23.67 -10.10
CA ALA A 185 -4.79 24.02 -8.75
C ALA A 185 -4.08 22.86 -8.03
N VAL A 186 -4.64 21.65 -8.12
CA VAL A 186 -4.04 20.42 -7.57
C VAL A 186 -2.70 20.13 -8.25
N GLY A 187 -2.61 20.22 -9.57
CA GLY A 187 -1.37 19.98 -10.31
C GLY A 187 -0.29 21.03 -10.05
N ALA A 188 -0.67 22.30 -9.97
CA ALA A 188 0.24 23.41 -9.66
C ALA A 188 0.81 23.29 -8.24
N LEU A 189 -0.02 22.99 -7.25
CA LEU A 189 0.43 22.78 -5.87
C LEU A 189 1.41 21.61 -5.75
N TRP A 190 1.12 20.50 -6.44
CA TRP A 190 2.03 19.34 -6.51
C TRP A 190 3.37 19.69 -7.17
N LEU A 191 3.35 20.46 -8.27
CA LEU A 191 4.56 20.89 -8.95
C LEU A 191 5.41 21.82 -8.08
N CYS A 192 4.77 22.77 -7.38
CA CYS A 192 5.45 23.66 -6.45
C CYS A 192 6.09 22.89 -5.28
N ALA A 193 5.40 21.88 -4.73
CA ALA A 193 5.95 21.03 -3.68
C ALA A 193 7.17 20.22 -4.16
N ASN A 194 7.10 19.61 -5.36
CA ASN A 194 8.24 18.91 -5.95
C ASN A 194 9.43 19.84 -6.22
N LEU A 195 9.17 21.08 -6.66
CA LEU A 195 10.23 22.07 -6.87
C LEU A 195 10.88 22.50 -5.54
N SER A 196 10.07 22.66 -4.48
CA SER A 196 10.56 22.93 -3.13
C SER A 196 11.44 21.80 -2.61
N GLY A 197 10.95 20.56 -2.63
CA GLY A 197 11.76 19.43 -2.16
C GLY A 197 12.99 19.17 -3.03
N TRP A 198 12.99 19.59 -4.30
CA TRP A 198 14.16 19.44 -5.17
C TRP A 198 15.24 20.42 -4.74
N ALA A 199 14.85 21.67 -4.45
CA ALA A 199 15.77 22.66 -3.93
C ALA A 199 16.38 22.26 -2.57
N LEU A 200 15.66 21.50 -1.73
CA LEU A 200 16.21 20.97 -0.46
C LEU A 200 17.28 19.89 -0.66
N GLU A 201 17.29 19.17 -1.78
CA GLU A 201 18.23 18.09 -2.08
C GLU A 201 19.40 18.54 -2.96
N VAL A 202 19.39 19.78 -3.46
CA VAL A 202 20.51 20.35 -4.22
C VAL A 202 21.63 20.74 -3.24
N GLU A 203 22.76 20.04 -3.34
CA GLU A 203 23.96 20.32 -2.53
C GLU A 203 24.68 21.59 -2.99
N ASP A 204 24.92 21.74 -4.31
CA ASP A 204 25.60 22.89 -4.90
C ASP A 204 24.82 23.47 -6.09
N PRO A 205 24.09 24.58 -5.90
CA PRO A 205 23.34 25.24 -6.96
C PRO A 205 24.19 25.73 -8.14
N ALA A 206 25.49 26.01 -7.93
CA ALA A 206 26.37 26.52 -8.97
C ALA A 206 26.60 25.51 -10.10
N THR A 207 26.36 24.21 -9.83
CA THR A 207 26.47 23.14 -10.82
C THR A 207 25.32 23.08 -11.82
N LEU A 208 24.23 23.82 -11.58
CA LEU A 208 22.97 23.69 -12.32
C LEU A 208 22.86 24.58 -13.57
N GLY A 209 23.83 25.48 -13.76
CA GLY A 209 23.78 26.52 -14.78
C GLY A 209 22.63 27.52 -14.56
N THR A 210 22.56 28.57 -15.39
CA THR A 210 21.67 29.73 -15.14
C THR A 210 20.18 29.37 -15.06
N PHE A 211 19.71 28.41 -15.85
CA PHE A 211 18.31 27.98 -15.78
C PHE A 211 18.01 27.20 -14.50
N GLY A 212 18.89 26.28 -14.12
CA GLY A 212 18.73 25.47 -12.92
C GLY A 212 18.88 26.28 -11.63
N GLU A 213 19.76 27.29 -11.60
CA GLU A 213 19.85 28.26 -10.49
C GLU A 213 18.55 29.03 -10.28
N ARG A 214 17.86 29.43 -11.36
CA ARG A 214 16.55 30.10 -11.26
C ARG A 214 15.47 29.16 -10.73
N LEU A 215 15.47 27.91 -11.17
CA LEU A 215 14.56 26.89 -10.65
C LEU A 215 14.84 26.63 -9.17
N TYR A 216 16.10 26.55 -8.77
CA TYR A 216 16.51 26.35 -7.39
C TYR A 216 16.06 27.53 -6.52
N ALA A 217 16.29 28.77 -6.95
CA ALA A 217 15.83 29.96 -6.25
C ALA A 217 14.30 30.00 -6.09
N THR A 218 13.57 29.53 -7.12
CA THR A 218 12.11 29.39 -7.05
C THR A 218 11.70 28.32 -6.04
N GLY A 219 12.37 27.16 -6.03
CA GLY A 219 12.13 26.10 -5.04
C GLY A 219 12.42 26.55 -3.61
N GLN A 220 13.49 27.31 -3.40
CA GLN A 220 13.81 27.92 -2.10
C GLN A 220 12.75 28.91 -1.63
N ALA A 221 12.22 29.74 -2.53
CA ALA A 221 11.09 30.64 -2.22
C ALA A 221 9.80 29.87 -1.85
N LEU A 222 9.71 28.60 -2.23
CA LEU A 222 8.60 27.70 -1.95
C LEU A 222 8.85 26.76 -0.75
N SER A 223 9.94 26.96 0.01
CA SER A 223 10.32 26.11 1.16
C SER A 223 9.24 25.97 2.23
N PHE A 224 8.29 26.91 2.32
CA PHE A 224 7.11 26.82 3.19
C PHE A 224 6.18 25.64 2.85
N LEU A 225 6.32 25.03 1.67
CA LEU A 225 5.63 23.79 1.29
C LEU A 225 6.30 22.55 1.90
N SER A 226 7.46 22.67 2.53
CA SER A 226 8.17 21.59 3.21
C SER A 226 8.06 21.75 4.72
N LEU A 227 6.95 21.24 5.29
CA LEU A 227 6.61 21.47 6.70
C LEU A 227 7.69 20.90 7.65
N PRO A 228 8.06 21.61 8.72
CA PRO A 228 9.00 21.11 9.72
C PRO A 228 8.43 19.88 10.44
N GLY A 229 9.23 18.84 10.56
CA GLY A 229 8.89 17.54 11.10
C GLY A 229 9.45 17.25 12.49
N ASP A 230 10.40 18.06 12.95
CA ASP A 230 10.88 18.02 14.32
C ASP A 230 11.22 19.44 14.86
N PRO A 231 11.06 19.67 16.19
CA PRO A 231 11.35 20.97 16.81
C PRO A 231 12.84 21.34 16.97
N TRP A 232 13.76 20.41 16.76
CA TRP A 232 15.17 20.53 17.20
C TRP A 232 16.19 20.49 16.06
N GLY A 233 15.74 20.37 14.82
CA GLY A 233 16.60 20.35 13.65
C GLY A 233 15.85 20.74 12.37
N ASP A 234 16.48 20.46 11.25
CA ASP A 234 15.98 20.80 9.92
C ASP A 234 15.18 19.65 9.29
N GLY A 235 14.62 18.75 10.12
CA GLY A 235 13.80 17.67 9.61
C GLY A 235 12.46 18.16 9.08
N HIS A 236 11.98 17.52 8.02
CA HIS A 236 10.71 17.82 7.38
C HIS A 236 9.76 16.64 7.46
N TRP A 237 8.47 16.89 7.20
CA TRP A 237 7.47 15.83 7.09
C TRP A 237 7.84 14.84 5.99
N PHE A 238 7.95 13.56 6.33
CA PHE A 238 8.30 12.53 5.35
C PHE A 238 7.19 12.29 4.30
N PHE A 239 5.92 12.46 4.66
CA PHE A 239 4.84 12.63 3.69
C PHE A 239 4.45 14.11 3.55
N ASN A 240 4.96 14.77 2.52
CA ASN A 240 4.60 16.17 2.25
C ASN A 240 3.13 16.27 1.80
N PRO A 241 2.23 16.93 2.57
CA PRO A 241 0.81 16.96 2.24
C PRO A 241 0.50 17.72 0.95
N PHE A 242 1.32 18.71 0.57
CA PHE A 242 1.12 19.52 -0.64
C PHE A 242 1.48 18.76 -1.92
N ALA A 243 2.39 17.80 -1.82
CA ALA A 243 2.68 16.84 -2.87
C ALA A 243 1.64 15.71 -2.91
N TRP A 244 1.42 15.04 -1.78
CA TRP A 244 0.59 13.83 -1.69
C TRP A 244 -0.90 14.07 -1.93
N GLN A 245 -1.36 15.32 -1.80
CA GLN A 245 -2.72 15.70 -2.15
C GLN A 245 -3.09 15.33 -3.60
N ILE A 246 -2.13 15.23 -4.54
CA ILE A 246 -2.43 14.82 -5.92
C ILE A 246 -3.06 13.41 -5.98
N VAL A 247 -2.55 12.46 -5.19
CA VAL A 247 -3.06 11.08 -5.13
C VAL A 247 -4.44 11.06 -4.50
N PHE A 248 -4.61 11.82 -3.42
CA PHE A 248 -5.87 11.94 -2.72
C PHE A 248 -6.94 12.55 -3.63
N PHE A 249 -6.67 13.70 -4.23
CA PHE A 249 -7.63 14.40 -5.06
C PHE A 249 -7.91 13.67 -6.37
N SER A 250 -7.00 12.85 -6.88
CA SER A 250 -7.29 11.93 -7.99
C SER A 250 -8.40 10.94 -7.63
N GLY A 251 -8.35 10.35 -6.43
CA GLY A 251 -9.45 9.53 -5.91
C GLY A 251 -10.71 10.35 -5.67
N PHE A 252 -10.55 11.56 -5.13
CA PHE A 252 -11.68 12.44 -4.81
C PHE A 252 -12.46 12.88 -6.06
N VAL A 253 -11.79 13.39 -7.11
CA VAL A 253 -12.46 13.86 -8.34
C VAL A 253 -13.16 12.73 -9.10
N LEU A 254 -12.59 11.53 -9.08
CA LEU A 254 -13.24 10.33 -9.63
C LEU A 254 -14.46 9.92 -8.80
N GLY A 255 -14.37 10.01 -7.47
CA GLY A 255 -15.50 9.71 -6.56
C GLY A 255 -16.63 10.73 -6.67
N MET A 256 -16.29 11.99 -6.89
CA MET A 256 -17.24 13.06 -7.20
C MET A 256 -17.84 12.96 -8.60
N LYS A 257 -17.25 12.13 -9.47
CA LYS A 257 -17.59 12.03 -10.90
C LYS A 257 -17.41 13.35 -11.65
N TRP A 258 -16.47 14.19 -11.21
CA TRP A 258 -16.09 15.40 -11.94
C TRP A 258 -15.28 15.07 -13.19
N VAL A 259 -14.55 13.95 -13.15
CA VAL A 259 -13.84 13.38 -14.28
C VAL A 259 -14.47 12.01 -14.60
N PRO A 260 -14.67 11.65 -15.88
CA PRO A 260 -15.18 10.33 -16.24
C PRO A 260 -14.22 9.23 -15.78
N ALA A 261 -14.77 8.06 -15.45
CA ALA A 261 -13.95 6.89 -15.19
C ALA A 261 -13.07 6.57 -16.43
N PRO A 262 -11.83 6.11 -16.23
CA PRO A 262 -10.95 5.79 -17.34
C PRO A 262 -11.58 4.69 -18.24
N PRO A 263 -11.33 4.72 -19.56
CA PRO A 263 -11.94 3.76 -20.47
C PRO A 263 -11.47 2.33 -20.16
N ARG A 264 -12.35 1.33 -20.30
CA ARG A 264 -11.98 -0.10 -20.18
C ARG A 264 -11.35 -0.60 -21.48
N SER A 265 -10.12 -0.18 -21.75
CA SER A 265 -9.39 -0.47 -22.99
C SER A 265 -8.35 -1.57 -22.78
N ARG A 266 -8.38 -2.61 -23.62
CA ARG A 266 -7.33 -3.65 -23.62
C ARG A 266 -5.96 -3.07 -23.99
N ARG A 267 -5.91 -2.05 -24.86
CA ARG A 267 -4.66 -1.39 -25.24
C ARG A 267 -4.05 -0.67 -24.04
N LEU A 268 -4.85 0.16 -23.34
CA LEU A 268 -4.39 0.87 -22.16
C LEU A 268 -3.96 -0.09 -21.04
N PHE A 269 -4.65 -1.22 -20.88
CA PHE A 269 -4.27 -2.26 -19.93
C PHE A 269 -2.85 -2.78 -20.21
N TRP A 270 -2.55 -3.14 -21.46
CA TRP A 270 -1.22 -3.64 -21.81
C TRP A 270 -0.14 -2.56 -21.79
N VAL A 271 -0.48 -1.30 -22.11
CA VAL A 271 0.44 -0.16 -21.92
C VAL A 271 0.78 0.02 -20.43
N ALA A 272 -0.21 -0.05 -19.54
CA ALA A 272 0.02 0.03 -18.10
C ALA A 272 0.87 -1.16 -17.60
N VAL A 273 0.60 -2.37 -18.08
CA VAL A 273 1.41 -3.56 -17.74
C VAL A 273 2.85 -3.39 -18.21
N ALA A 274 3.06 -2.96 -19.46
CA ALA A 274 4.39 -2.71 -20.01
C ALA A 274 5.14 -1.65 -19.19
N PHE A 275 4.46 -0.56 -18.83
CA PHE A 275 5.05 0.48 -17.99
C PHE A 275 5.48 -0.04 -16.61
N VAL A 276 4.63 -0.81 -15.92
CA VAL A 276 4.99 -1.42 -14.63
C VAL A 276 6.19 -2.36 -14.77
N LEU A 277 6.26 -3.15 -15.85
CA LEU A 277 7.40 -4.04 -16.10
C LEU A 277 8.70 -3.27 -16.39
N VAL A 278 8.63 -2.15 -17.12
CA VAL A 278 9.79 -1.27 -17.40
C VAL A 278 10.32 -0.62 -16.13
N VAL A 279 9.48 -0.40 -15.12
CA VAL A 279 9.90 0.17 -13.83
C VAL A 279 10.68 -0.83 -12.96
N VAL A 280 10.45 -2.15 -13.12
CA VAL A 280 11.03 -3.18 -12.24
C VAL A 280 12.56 -3.07 -12.09
N PRO A 281 13.37 -2.90 -13.16
CA PRO A 281 14.82 -2.76 -13.04
C PRO A 281 15.27 -1.59 -12.16
N PHE A 282 14.50 -0.50 -12.16
CA PHE A 282 14.80 0.72 -11.40
C PHE A 282 14.21 0.72 -9.99
N ALA A 283 13.24 -0.15 -9.71
CA ALA A 283 12.55 -0.19 -8.42
C ALA A 283 12.98 -1.38 -7.55
N TRP A 284 13.29 -2.53 -8.15
CA TRP A 284 13.64 -3.73 -7.41
C TRP A 284 15.07 -3.68 -6.92
N PHE A 285 15.24 -3.61 -5.60
CA PHE A 285 16.54 -3.45 -4.94
C PHE A 285 17.57 -4.51 -5.32
N LYS A 286 17.13 -5.70 -5.76
CA LYS A 286 18.08 -6.72 -6.22
C LYS A 286 18.73 -6.34 -7.55
N ILE A 287 17.99 -5.68 -8.44
CA ILE A 287 18.54 -5.24 -9.74
C ILE A 287 19.39 -3.99 -9.54
N HIS A 288 18.83 -2.90 -9.03
CA HIS A 288 19.52 -1.62 -9.01
C HIS A 288 20.62 -1.48 -7.93
N ARG A 289 20.98 -2.57 -7.22
CA ARG A 289 22.09 -2.59 -6.25
C ARG A 289 23.12 -3.69 -6.56
N GLY A 290 23.21 -4.14 -7.81
CA GLY A 290 24.19 -5.16 -8.23
C GLY A 290 23.96 -6.59 -7.70
N LEU A 291 22.81 -6.85 -7.08
CA LEU A 291 22.50 -8.17 -6.51
C LEU A 291 21.82 -9.13 -7.52
N TYR A 292 21.70 -8.73 -8.78
CA TYR A 292 21.01 -9.50 -9.83
C TYR A 292 21.85 -9.61 -11.10
N LEU A 293 22.40 -8.50 -11.60
CA LEU A 293 23.33 -8.47 -12.74
C LEU A 293 24.76 -8.32 -12.21
N PRO A 294 25.77 -8.86 -12.93
CA PRO A 294 27.16 -8.60 -12.60
C PRO A 294 27.51 -7.11 -12.71
N ASP A 295 28.33 -6.62 -11.77
CA ASP A 295 28.66 -5.20 -11.64
C ASP A 295 29.48 -4.71 -12.85
N GLU A 296 30.24 -5.62 -13.48
CA GLU A 296 31.00 -5.36 -14.70
C GLU A 296 30.12 -5.20 -15.96
N TRP A 297 28.83 -5.52 -15.90
CA TRP A 297 27.95 -5.37 -17.07
C TRP A 297 27.55 -3.91 -17.26
N ALA A 298 27.72 -3.39 -18.49
CA ALA A 298 27.33 -2.02 -18.85
C ALA A 298 25.85 -1.70 -18.54
N VAL A 299 24.97 -2.71 -18.60
CA VAL A 299 23.54 -2.55 -18.27
C VAL A 299 23.31 -2.27 -16.78
N GLN A 300 24.14 -2.80 -15.87
CA GLN A 300 24.03 -2.53 -14.44
C GLN A 300 24.37 -1.08 -14.13
N ASN A 301 25.52 -0.61 -14.62
CA ASN A 301 25.96 0.78 -14.49
C ASN A 301 24.94 1.75 -15.11
N TRP A 302 24.36 1.38 -16.25
CA TRP A 302 23.30 2.16 -16.88
C TRP A 302 22.03 2.24 -16.02
N ILE A 303 21.59 1.13 -15.40
CA ILE A 303 20.43 1.12 -14.50
C ILE A 303 20.66 2.03 -13.30
N GLU A 304 21.81 1.89 -12.63
CA GLU A 304 22.15 2.69 -11.44
C GLU A 304 22.23 4.18 -11.76
N ALA A 305 23.03 4.56 -12.76
CA ALA A 305 23.18 5.96 -13.17
C ALA A 305 21.85 6.57 -13.64
N THR A 306 21.05 5.83 -14.40
CA THR A 306 19.73 6.30 -14.83
C THR A 306 18.81 6.50 -13.63
N ARG A 307 18.76 5.53 -12.71
CA ARG A 307 17.91 5.56 -11.52
C ARG A 307 18.20 6.77 -10.64
N ASP A 308 19.48 7.09 -10.46
CA ASP A 308 19.93 8.23 -9.68
C ASP A 308 19.59 9.55 -10.38
N ALA A 309 19.81 9.63 -11.69
CA ALA A 309 19.43 10.81 -12.48
C ALA A 309 17.92 11.11 -12.45
N ILE A 310 17.08 10.08 -12.35
CA ILE A 310 15.62 10.24 -12.26
C ILE A 310 15.08 10.30 -10.81
N ARG A 311 15.94 10.41 -9.79
CA ARG A 311 15.54 10.42 -8.36
C ARG A 311 14.38 11.37 -8.03
N PRO A 312 14.38 12.65 -8.48
CA PRO A 312 13.26 13.56 -8.23
C PRO A 312 11.93 13.13 -8.88
N LEU A 313 11.96 12.18 -9.81
CA LEU A 313 10.74 11.69 -10.46
C LEU A 313 10.11 10.51 -9.72
N TRP A 314 10.82 9.78 -8.85
CA TRP A 314 10.27 8.61 -8.15
C TRP A 314 10.34 8.69 -6.62
N TRP A 315 10.97 9.74 -6.06
CA TRP A 315 11.02 9.95 -4.61
C TRP A 315 9.64 9.93 -3.93
N LYS A 316 9.65 9.48 -2.68
CA LYS A 316 8.43 9.27 -1.91
C LYS A 316 7.94 10.55 -1.26
N THR A 317 8.83 11.33 -0.67
CA THR A 317 8.49 12.51 0.14
C THR A 317 7.59 13.47 -0.61
N GLU A 318 8.02 13.86 -1.81
CA GLU A 318 7.30 14.81 -2.67
C GLU A 318 6.42 14.13 -3.73
N GLN A 319 6.21 12.82 -3.65
CA GLN A 319 5.35 12.07 -4.57
C GLN A 319 5.71 12.35 -6.05
N GLY A 320 6.90 11.92 -6.46
CA GLY A 320 7.44 12.22 -7.79
C GLY A 320 6.56 11.74 -8.95
N ALA A 321 6.74 12.34 -10.12
CA ALA A 321 5.88 12.12 -11.29
C ALA A 321 5.82 10.65 -11.77
N LEU A 322 6.97 9.96 -11.83
CA LEU A 322 7.04 8.55 -12.19
C LEU A 322 6.45 7.64 -11.10
N ARG A 323 6.57 8.01 -9.82
CA ARG A 323 5.88 7.31 -8.72
C ARG A 323 4.36 7.42 -8.87
N TYR A 324 3.86 8.64 -9.10
CA TYR A 324 2.43 8.88 -9.31
C TYR A 324 1.92 8.15 -10.56
N LEU A 325 2.65 8.20 -11.68
CA LEU A 325 2.29 7.48 -12.90
C LEU A 325 2.29 5.95 -12.69
N HIS A 326 3.28 5.42 -11.96
CA HIS A 326 3.35 4.00 -11.58
C HIS A 326 2.16 3.60 -10.72
N PHE A 327 1.77 4.43 -9.75
CA PHE A 327 0.56 4.22 -8.99
C PHE A 327 -0.68 4.18 -9.89
N LEU A 328 -0.87 5.15 -10.78
CA LEU A 328 -2.01 5.17 -11.70
C LEU A 328 -2.07 3.93 -12.59
N ALA A 329 -0.93 3.47 -13.12
CA ALA A 329 -0.83 2.27 -13.94
C ALA A 329 -1.24 1.01 -13.15
N THR A 330 -0.69 0.84 -11.93
CA THR A 330 -1.04 -0.31 -11.06
C THR A 330 -2.50 -0.27 -10.61
N ALA A 331 -3.03 0.91 -10.27
CA ALA A 331 -4.44 1.10 -9.93
C ALA A 331 -5.36 0.80 -11.12
N TYR A 332 -4.99 1.21 -12.34
CA TYR A 332 -5.75 0.90 -13.55
C TYR A 332 -5.76 -0.60 -13.86
N ILE A 333 -4.61 -1.29 -13.74
CA ILE A 333 -4.51 -2.74 -13.87
C ILE A 333 -5.43 -3.41 -12.85
N ALA A 334 -5.33 -3.06 -11.57
CA ALA A 334 -6.16 -3.62 -10.51
C ALA A 334 -7.66 -3.40 -10.76
N TRP A 335 -8.05 -2.18 -11.17
CA TRP A 335 -9.43 -1.82 -11.51
C TRP A 335 -9.97 -2.59 -12.74
N MET A 336 -9.11 -2.87 -13.72
CA MET A 336 -9.46 -3.73 -14.86
C MET A 336 -9.64 -5.18 -14.43
N LEU A 337 -8.73 -5.69 -13.58
CA LEU A 337 -8.71 -7.07 -13.11
C LEU A 337 -9.91 -7.44 -12.24
N VAL A 338 -10.41 -6.54 -11.38
CA VAL A 338 -11.59 -6.80 -10.54
C VAL A 338 -12.93 -6.76 -11.30
N GLY A 339 -12.92 -6.33 -12.57
CA GLY A 339 -14.12 -6.28 -13.40
C GLY A 339 -15.03 -5.09 -13.13
N ALA A 340 -16.04 -4.92 -13.99
CA ALA A 340 -17.04 -3.86 -13.84
C ALA A 340 -17.79 -4.02 -12.50
N GLY A 341 -17.90 -2.93 -11.73
CA GLY A 341 -18.52 -2.96 -10.39
C GLY A 341 -17.81 -3.83 -9.35
N GLY A 342 -16.63 -4.39 -9.66
CA GLY A 342 -15.96 -5.35 -8.79
C GLY A 342 -16.52 -6.77 -8.88
N ARG A 343 -17.25 -7.11 -9.96
CA ARG A 343 -17.93 -8.40 -10.13
C ARG A 343 -17.05 -9.63 -9.84
N ARG A 344 -15.77 -9.60 -10.23
CA ARG A 344 -14.84 -10.74 -10.01
C ARG A 344 -14.44 -10.92 -8.55
N LEU A 345 -14.68 -9.91 -7.71
CA LEU A 345 -14.50 -10.02 -6.26
C LEU A 345 -15.59 -10.88 -5.61
N SER A 346 -16.74 -11.09 -6.26
CA SER A 346 -17.82 -11.95 -5.77
C SER A 346 -17.96 -13.25 -6.57
N GLU A 347 -17.75 -13.18 -7.89
CA GLU A 347 -17.96 -14.33 -8.78
C GLU A 347 -16.68 -15.14 -9.04
N GLY A 348 -15.52 -14.62 -8.67
CA GLY A 348 -14.23 -15.22 -9.00
C GLY A 348 -13.64 -14.80 -10.34
N PHE A 349 -12.58 -15.49 -10.74
CA PHE A 349 -11.79 -15.22 -11.94
C PHE A 349 -11.82 -16.42 -12.89
N ALA A 350 -11.83 -16.17 -14.20
CA ALA A 350 -11.66 -17.25 -15.17
C ALA A 350 -10.30 -17.92 -14.98
N ALA A 351 -10.29 -19.19 -14.57
CA ALA A 351 -9.07 -19.96 -14.34
C ALA A 351 -8.29 -20.12 -15.65
N PRO A 352 -6.99 -19.76 -15.69
CA PRO A 352 -6.13 -20.09 -16.82
C PRO A 352 -6.12 -21.60 -17.07
N ARG A 353 -6.25 -22.00 -18.35
CA ARG A 353 -6.10 -23.40 -18.75
C ARG A 353 -4.67 -23.88 -18.47
N ALA A 354 -4.52 -25.20 -18.37
CA ALA A 354 -3.19 -25.79 -18.21
C ALA A 354 -2.39 -25.52 -19.49
N ALA A 355 -1.07 -25.38 -19.35
CA ALA A 355 -0.20 -25.24 -20.50
C ALA A 355 -0.29 -26.50 -21.39
N LYS A 356 -0.01 -26.35 -22.69
CA LYS A 356 0.02 -27.46 -23.64
C LYS A 356 1.13 -28.46 -23.26
N PRO A 357 1.04 -29.75 -23.66
CA PRO A 357 2.04 -30.77 -23.32
C PRO A 357 3.49 -30.37 -23.60
N LEU A 358 3.75 -29.73 -24.75
CA LEU A 358 5.08 -29.22 -25.08
C LEU A 358 5.59 -28.18 -24.08
N ALA A 359 4.74 -27.23 -23.67
CA ALA A 359 5.12 -26.21 -22.70
C ALA A 359 5.34 -26.81 -21.30
N LEU A 360 4.59 -27.86 -20.93
CA LEU A 360 4.83 -28.60 -19.70
C LEU A 360 6.15 -29.38 -19.74
N ALA A 361 6.47 -30.02 -20.88
CA ALA A 361 7.76 -30.68 -21.06
C ALA A 361 8.92 -29.70 -20.96
N LEU A 362 8.82 -28.54 -21.63
CA LEU A 362 9.81 -27.46 -21.54
C LEU A 362 9.94 -26.93 -20.11
N ALA A 363 8.83 -26.69 -19.42
CA ALA A 363 8.85 -26.29 -18.01
C ALA A 363 9.51 -27.37 -17.13
N GLY A 364 9.25 -28.66 -17.38
CA GLY A 364 9.89 -29.77 -16.69
C GLY A 364 11.41 -29.77 -16.88
N VAL A 365 11.88 -29.59 -18.12
CA VAL A 365 13.30 -29.45 -18.43
C VAL A 365 13.90 -28.24 -17.72
N VAL A 366 13.27 -27.07 -17.81
CA VAL A 366 13.73 -25.86 -17.12
C VAL A 366 13.80 -26.09 -15.61
N LEU A 367 12.77 -26.66 -15.01
CA LEU A 367 12.72 -26.94 -13.57
C LEU A 367 13.94 -27.78 -13.16
N VAL A 368 14.17 -28.92 -13.82
CA VAL A 368 15.27 -29.85 -13.51
C VAL A 368 16.64 -29.19 -13.73
N LEU A 369 16.85 -28.51 -14.86
CA LEU A 369 18.13 -27.86 -15.17
C LEU A 369 18.45 -26.71 -14.22
N THR A 370 17.44 -26.11 -13.60
CA THR A 370 17.62 -24.95 -12.70
C THR A 370 17.61 -25.31 -11.21
N VAL A 371 17.24 -26.55 -10.83
CA VAL A 371 17.38 -27.07 -9.44
C VAL A 371 18.74 -26.73 -8.81
N PRO A 372 19.89 -26.92 -9.50
CA PRO A 372 21.21 -26.68 -8.91
C PRO A 372 21.37 -25.26 -8.40
N TYR A 373 20.82 -24.29 -9.14
CA TYR A 373 20.92 -22.86 -8.84
C TYR A 373 19.98 -22.40 -7.73
N THR A 374 18.83 -23.05 -7.60
CA THR A 374 17.84 -22.69 -6.58
C THR A 374 18.20 -23.30 -5.23
N TYR A 375 18.88 -24.45 -5.23
CA TYR A 375 19.16 -25.23 -4.02
C TYR A 375 20.66 -25.43 -3.78
N VAL A 376 21.54 -24.54 -4.29
CA VAL A 376 23.01 -24.64 -4.18
C VAL A 376 23.44 -25.02 -2.78
N ASP A 377 23.01 -24.28 -1.76
CA ASP A 377 23.46 -24.52 -0.38
C ASP A 377 22.95 -25.86 0.15
N SER A 378 21.73 -26.24 -0.21
CA SER A 378 21.16 -27.53 0.20
C SER A 378 21.89 -28.70 -0.47
N ILE A 379 22.18 -28.59 -1.77
CA ILE A 379 22.90 -29.60 -2.55
C ILE A 379 24.35 -29.68 -2.09
N ARG A 380 25.03 -28.54 -1.87
CA ARG A 380 26.39 -28.49 -1.33
C ARG A 380 26.49 -29.20 0.02
N ASN A 381 25.52 -28.96 0.92
CA ASN A 381 25.55 -29.50 2.27
C ASN A 381 25.13 -30.97 2.35
N HIS A 382 24.21 -31.43 1.49
CA HIS A 382 23.62 -32.78 1.58
C HIS A 382 24.08 -33.75 0.47
N ALA A 383 24.63 -33.24 -0.65
CA ALA A 383 25.09 -34.03 -1.78
C ALA A 383 26.31 -33.39 -2.49
N PRO A 384 27.50 -33.34 -1.83
CA PRO A 384 28.70 -32.72 -2.40
C PRO A 384 29.09 -33.19 -3.82
N PRO A 385 29.04 -34.50 -4.16
CA PRO A 385 29.38 -34.95 -5.52
C PRO A 385 28.44 -34.40 -6.60
N LEU A 386 27.18 -34.15 -6.23
CA LEU A 386 26.18 -33.58 -7.12
C LEU A 386 26.45 -32.07 -7.32
N ASN A 387 26.85 -31.37 -6.26
CA ASN A 387 27.32 -29.99 -6.36
C ASN A 387 28.51 -29.88 -7.32
N ASP A 388 29.52 -30.74 -7.19
CA ASP A 388 30.73 -30.68 -8.00
C ASP A 388 30.45 -30.94 -9.49
N PHE A 389 29.54 -31.86 -9.80
CA PHE A 389 29.06 -32.08 -11.16
C PHE A 389 28.40 -30.82 -11.74
N PHE A 390 27.57 -30.13 -10.96
CA PHE A 390 26.91 -28.91 -11.41
C PHE A 390 27.88 -27.74 -11.59
N VAL A 391 28.85 -27.57 -10.69
CA VAL A 391 29.92 -26.58 -10.84
C VAL A 391 30.71 -26.86 -12.13
N TRP A 392 31.17 -28.09 -12.35
CA TRP A 392 31.87 -28.47 -13.58
C TRP A 392 31.04 -28.21 -14.85
N LEU A 393 29.76 -28.57 -14.84
CA LEU A 393 28.89 -28.40 -16.01
C LEU A 393 28.63 -26.92 -16.34
N LEU A 394 28.44 -26.10 -15.31
CA LEU A 394 27.88 -24.75 -15.46
C LEU A 394 28.92 -23.63 -15.37
N ASP A 395 30.03 -23.88 -14.70
CA ASP A 395 31.12 -22.92 -14.52
C ASP A 395 32.37 -23.28 -15.34
N ASP A 396 32.70 -24.57 -15.50
CA ASP A 396 33.84 -24.96 -16.36
C ASP A 396 33.43 -25.15 -17.83
N ARG A 397 32.31 -25.82 -18.08
CA ARG A 397 31.90 -26.20 -19.45
C ARG A 397 31.06 -25.15 -20.18
N ALA A 398 30.16 -24.45 -19.48
CA ALA A 398 29.29 -23.47 -20.13
C ALA A 398 30.04 -22.27 -20.72
N PRO A 399 31.03 -21.64 -20.03
CA PRO A 399 31.84 -20.58 -20.64
C PRO A 399 32.60 -21.06 -21.88
N ALA A 400 33.13 -22.28 -21.84
CA ALA A 400 33.89 -22.86 -22.94
C ALA A 400 33.04 -23.12 -24.21
N LEU A 401 31.72 -23.33 -24.05
CA LEU A 401 30.80 -23.62 -25.16
C LEU A 401 29.98 -22.42 -25.62
N LEU A 402 29.57 -21.56 -24.69
CA LEU A 402 28.62 -20.47 -24.93
C LEU A 402 29.24 -19.07 -24.81
N GLY A 403 30.49 -18.97 -24.35
CA GLY A 403 31.18 -17.69 -24.10
C GLY A 403 30.62 -16.91 -22.90
N ILE A 404 29.75 -17.53 -22.10
CA ILE A 404 29.10 -16.94 -20.92
C ILE A 404 29.12 -17.94 -19.75
N SER A 405 29.50 -17.51 -18.55
CA SER A 405 29.25 -18.31 -17.35
C SER A 405 27.76 -18.27 -17.03
N LEU A 406 27.18 -19.46 -16.85
CA LEU A 406 25.81 -19.61 -16.38
C LEU A 406 25.77 -19.65 -14.85
N PHE A 407 26.91 -19.63 -14.15
CA PHE A 407 27.00 -19.65 -12.70
C PHE A 407 26.70 -18.26 -12.12
N ALA A 408 25.57 -18.11 -11.42
CA ALA A 408 25.29 -16.94 -10.61
C ALA A 408 25.78 -17.19 -9.18
N HIS A 409 26.54 -16.26 -8.60
CA HIS A 409 26.99 -16.31 -7.20
C HIS A 409 25.79 -16.63 -6.27
N PRO A 410 25.95 -17.45 -5.21
CA PRO A 410 24.87 -17.85 -4.30
C PRO A 410 24.02 -16.69 -3.75
N ASP A 411 24.61 -15.51 -3.63
CA ASP A 411 23.95 -14.29 -3.13
C ASP A 411 23.08 -13.55 -4.17
N ARG A 412 23.17 -13.92 -5.46
CA ARG A 412 22.42 -13.31 -6.56
C ARG A 412 21.23 -14.20 -6.94
N ILE A 413 20.02 -13.61 -7.03
CA ILE A 413 18.91 -14.30 -7.69
C ILE A 413 19.18 -14.26 -9.18
N GLY A 414 19.65 -15.36 -9.77
CA GLY A 414 19.87 -15.42 -11.22
C GLY A 414 18.56 -15.50 -12.02
N LEU A 415 18.62 -15.14 -13.30
CA LEU A 415 17.53 -15.37 -14.29
C LEU A 415 17.03 -16.84 -14.26
N LEU A 416 17.91 -17.77 -13.92
CA LEU A 416 17.61 -19.20 -13.79
C LEU A 416 16.71 -19.51 -12.59
N GLN A 417 16.82 -18.79 -11.47
CA GLN A 417 15.91 -18.96 -10.33
C GLN A 417 14.51 -18.42 -10.64
N ILE A 418 14.41 -17.33 -11.40
CA ILE A 418 13.12 -16.82 -11.91
C ILE A 418 12.52 -17.84 -12.89
N ALA A 419 13.32 -18.37 -13.82
CA ALA A 419 12.88 -19.41 -14.74
C ALA A 419 12.42 -20.68 -13.99
N HIS A 420 13.14 -21.09 -12.95
CA HIS A 420 12.77 -22.19 -12.06
C HIS A 420 11.40 -21.95 -11.42
N LEU A 421 11.19 -20.77 -10.82
CA LEU A 421 9.93 -20.40 -10.19
C LEU A 421 8.77 -20.40 -11.19
N ILE A 422 8.96 -19.82 -12.38
CA ILE A 422 7.95 -19.81 -13.44
C ILE A 422 7.61 -21.25 -13.86
N ALA A 423 8.62 -22.07 -14.09
CA ALA A 423 8.44 -23.48 -14.45
C ALA A 423 7.68 -24.25 -13.36
N ALA A 424 8.06 -24.07 -12.09
CA ALA A 424 7.39 -24.66 -10.95
C ALA A 424 5.91 -24.25 -10.89
N ILE A 425 5.61 -22.96 -11.04
CA ILE A 425 4.23 -22.45 -11.05
C ILE A 425 3.43 -23.07 -12.20
N VAL A 426 3.99 -23.14 -13.41
CA VAL A 426 3.32 -23.72 -14.58
C VAL A 426 3.00 -25.21 -14.37
N LEU A 427 3.96 -25.97 -13.83
CA LEU A 427 3.80 -27.39 -13.56
C LEU A 427 2.82 -27.65 -12.41
N LEU A 428 2.94 -26.92 -11.29
CA LEU A 428 2.01 -27.01 -10.17
C LEU A 428 0.58 -26.65 -10.60
N TRP A 429 0.40 -25.58 -11.36
CA TRP A 429 -0.90 -25.17 -11.88
C TRP A 429 -1.53 -26.24 -12.78
N ALA A 430 -0.72 -26.95 -13.56
CA ALA A 430 -1.19 -28.08 -14.35
C ALA A 430 -1.54 -29.29 -13.48
N ALA A 431 -0.74 -29.58 -12.45
CA ALA A 431 -0.87 -30.75 -11.58
C ALA A 431 -2.11 -30.72 -10.67
N ILE A 432 -2.53 -29.54 -10.18
CA ILE A 432 -3.68 -29.43 -9.27
C ILE A 432 -5.04 -29.76 -9.92
N GLY A 433 -5.09 -29.92 -11.25
CA GLY A 433 -6.30 -30.35 -11.96
C GLY A 433 -7.39 -29.26 -12.10
N GLY A 434 -8.48 -29.58 -12.80
CA GLY A 434 -9.54 -28.60 -13.10
C GLY A 434 -10.32 -28.13 -11.87
N ALA A 435 -10.68 -29.05 -10.98
CA ALA A 435 -11.47 -28.77 -9.79
C ALA A 435 -10.72 -27.84 -8.81
N ALA A 436 -9.46 -28.12 -8.49
CA ALA A 436 -8.69 -27.25 -7.58
C ALA A 436 -8.43 -25.88 -8.20
N ARG A 437 -8.19 -25.78 -9.52
CA ARG A 437 -8.09 -24.47 -10.20
C ARG A 437 -9.38 -23.66 -10.09
N HIS A 438 -10.53 -24.30 -10.23
CA HIS A 438 -11.82 -23.65 -10.02
C HIS A 438 -11.94 -23.15 -8.57
N TRP A 439 -11.64 -24.02 -7.60
CA TRP A 439 -11.66 -23.66 -6.18
C TRP A 439 -10.78 -22.45 -5.86
N VAL A 440 -9.52 -22.44 -6.32
CA VAL A 440 -8.59 -21.31 -6.10
C VAL A 440 -9.10 -20.00 -6.72
N THR A 441 -9.77 -20.08 -7.87
CA THR A 441 -10.18 -18.88 -8.62
C THR A 441 -11.60 -18.40 -8.32
N HIS A 442 -12.46 -19.22 -7.72
CA HIS A 442 -13.87 -18.91 -7.44
C HIS A 442 -14.19 -19.09 -5.95
N ASP A 443 -14.17 -20.33 -5.46
CA ASP A 443 -14.61 -20.64 -4.09
C ASP A 443 -13.75 -19.92 -3.05
N LEU A 444 -12.42 -20.00 -3.17
CA LEU A 444 -11.48 -19.30 -2.29
C LEU A 444 -11.70 -17.78 -2.31
N VAL A 445 -12.01 -17.21 -3.48
CA VAL A 445 -12.35 -15.78 -3.60
C VAL A 445 -13.61 -15.47 -2.79
N GLY A 446 -14.63 -16.33 -2.87
CA GLY A 446 -15.86 -16.23 -2.09
C GLY A 446 -15.65 -16.24 -0.57
N TYR A 447 -14.63 -16.96 -0.08
CA TYR A 447 -14.30 -16.99 1.35
C TYR A 447 -13.40 -15.84 1.80
N VAL A 448 -12.38 -15.50 1.01
CA VAL A 448 -11.33 -14.55 1.41
C VAL A 448 -11.76 -13.10 1.19
N VAL A 449 -12.43 -12.79 0.08
CA VAL A 449 -12.78 -11.41 -0.26
C VAL A 449 -13.71 -10.76 0.78
N PRO A 450 -14.76 -11.43 1.31
CA PRO A 450 -15.58 -10.83 2.36
C PRO A 450 -14.78 -10.43 3.60
N VAL A 451 -13.80 -11.24 3.99
CA VAL A 451 -12.90 -10.96 5.13
C VAL A 451 -12.04 -9.73 4.84
N ILE A 452 -11.40 -9.67 3.68
CA ILE A 452 -10.60 -8.51 3.27
C ILE A 452 -11.47 -7.24 3.24
N ARG A 453 -12.66 -7.32 2.63
CA ARG A 453 -13.62 -6.21 2.60
C ARG A 453 -14.01 -5.78 4.01
N LYS A 454 -14.26 -6.71 4.93
CA LYS A 454 -14.59 -6.40 6.34
C LYS A 454 -13.49 -5.57 6.98
N VAL A 455 -12.22 -5.95 6.82
CA VAL A 455 -11.05 -5.16 7.26
C VAL A 455 -11.08 -3.77 6.65
N GLY A 456 -11.28 -3.65 5.35
CA GLY A 456 -11.37 -2.36 4.67
C GLY A 456 -12.52 -1.48 5.14
N THR A 457 -13.63 -2.07 5.61
CA THR A 457 -14.74 -1.28 6.17
C THR A 457 -14.38 -0.58 7.48
N GLN A 458 -13.40 -1.11 8.21
CA GLN A 458 -12.94 -0.61 9.51
C GLN A 458 -11.51 -0.07 9.44
N SER A 459 -11.08 0.41 8.27
CA SER A 459 -9.66 0.71 8.01
C SER A 459 -9.00 1.64 9.03
N LEU A 460 -9.70 2.63 9.61
CA LEU A 460 -9.09 3.51 10.62
C LEU A 460 -8.70 2.73 11.88
N ALA A 461 -9.60 1.87 12.36
CA ALA A 461 -9.32 1.06 13.55
C ALA A 461 -8.26 -0.01 13.27
N CYS A 462 -8.35 -0.67 12.11
CA CYS A 462 -7.32 -1.63 11.69
C CYS A 462 -5.95 -0.96 11.52
N PHE A 463 -5.89 0.26 10.97
CA PHE A 463 -4.67 1.04 10.87
C PHE A 463 -4.09 1.35 12.26
N MET A 464 -4.92 1.85 13.18
CA MET A 464 -4.52 2.17 14.56
C MET A 464 -3.94 0.96 15.31
N VAL A 465 -4.46 -0.25 15.05
CA VAL A 465 -3.92 -1.48 15.63
C VAL A 465 -2.67 -1.96 14.89
N SER A 466 -2.60 -1.79 13.57
CA SER A 466 -1.52 -2.38 12.76
C SER A 466 -0.12 -1.89 13.11
N ILE A 467 0.06 -0.62 13.49
CA ILE A 467 1.39 -0.05 13.79
C ILE A 467 1.96 -0.61 15.09
N PRO A 468 1.29 -0.53 16.26
CA PRO A 468 1.80 -1.17 17.47
C PRO A 468 1.87 -2.70 17.31
N LEU A 469 0.92 -3.32 16.61
CA LEU A 469 0.96 -4.75 16.32
C LEU A 469 2.18 -5.14 15.49
N SER A 470 2.61 -4.34 14.51
CA SER A 470 3.80 -4.66 13.72
C SER A 470 5.07 -4.62 14.57
N GLN A 471 5.13 -3.80 15.62
CA GLN A 471 6.23 -3.79 16.59
C GLN A 471 6.20 -5.04 17.49
N ILE A 472 5.00 -5.47 17.93
CA ILE A 472 4.81 -6.73 18.66
C ILE A 472 5.24 -7.93 17.80
N ASP A 473 4.84 -7.96 16.53
CA ASP A 473 5.24 -8.99 15.59
C ASP A 473 6.77 -9.02 15.41
N GLY A 474 7.41 -7.85 15.36
CA GLY A 474 8.87 -7.73 15.32
C GLY A 474 9.55 -8.31 16.57
N LEU A 475 9.01 -7.98 17.75
CA LEU A 475 9.45 -8.55 19.03
C LEU A 475 9.28 -10.07 19.06
N LEU A 476 8.14 -10.60 18.60
CA LEU A 476 7.90 -12.04 18.53
C LEU A 476 8.95 -12.73 17.63
N LEU A 477 9.33 -12.12 16.50
CA LEU A 477 10.40 -12.64 15.65
C LEU A 477 11.78 -12.61 16.32
N ASP A 478 12.06 -11.59 17.12
CA ASP A 478 13.31 -11.48 17.88
C ASP A 478 13.38 -12.54 18.99
N VAL A 479 12.25 -12.87 19.65
CA VAL A 479 12.18 -13.90 20.71
C VAL A 479 12.15 -15.33 20.14
N MET A 480 11.41 -15.56 19.07
CA MET A 480 11.21 -16.90 18.49
C MET A 480 12.35 -17.33 17.55
N GLY A 481 13.24 -16.40 17.20
CA GLY A 481 14.19 -16.55 16.12
C GLY A 481 13.54 -16.35 14.74
N ARG A 482 14.37 -16.03 13.75
CA ARG A 482 13.94 -15.67 12.39
C ARG A 482 14.12 -16.84 11.44
N ALA A 483 13.16 -17.76 11.43
CA ALA A 483 13.14 -18.95 10.59
C ALA A 483 11.85 -19.00 9.73
N PRO A 484 11.78 -19.81 8.67
CA PRO A 484 10.58 -19.90 7.83
C PRO A 484 9.28 -20.13 8.59
N TRP A 485 9.29 -21.02 9.59
CA TRP A 485 8.09 -21.33 10.38
C TRP A 485 7.65 -20.16 11.28
N SER A 486 8.60 -19.41 11.86
CA SER A 486 8.27 -18.29 12.75
C SER A 486 7.76 -17.09 11.95
N TRP A 487 8.29 -16.85 10.74
CA TRP A 487 7.72 -15.88 9.82
C TRP A 487 6.27 -16.22 9.49
N TRP A 488 5.96 -17.48 9.16
CA TRP A 488 4.57 -17.89 8.90
C TRP A 488 3.67 -17.66 10.12
N LEU A 489 4.09 -18.11 11.29
CA LEU A 489 3.28 -18.00 12.51
C LEU A 489 2.99 -16.54 12.88
N VAL A 490 4.03 -15.69 12.91
CA VAL A 490 3.89 -14.28 13.29
C VAL A 490 3.04 -13.53 12.27
N ASN A 491 3.25 -13.73 10.96
CA ASN A 491 2.43 -13.07 9.95
C ASN A 491 0.96 -13.52 10.01
N CYS A 492 0.70 -14.82 10.21
CA CYS A 492 -0.67 -15.32 10.39
C CYS A 492 -1.32 -14.76 11.66
N PHE A 493 -0.57 -14.64 12.76
CA PHE A 493 -1.04 -14.00 13.99
C PHE A 493 -1.43 -12.54 13.74
N GLY A 494 -0.52 -11.74 13.15
CA GLY A 494 -0.78 -10.34 12.87
C GLY A 494 -1.99 -10.13 11.93
N MET A 495 -2.11 -10.93 10.86
CA MET A 495 -3.28 -10.91 9.99
C MET A 495 -4.57 -11.30 10.73
N GLY A 496 -4.51 -12.33 11.57
CA GLY A 496 -5.62 -12.77 12.41
C GLY A 496 -6.10 -11.67 13.36
N MET A 497 -5.17 -10.96 14.00
CA MET A 497 -5.47 -9.84 14.90
C MET A 497 -6.11 -8.65 14.17
N LEU A 498 -5.69 -8.35 12.94
CA LEU A 498 -6.35 -7.32 12.12
C LEU A 498 -7.78 -7.72 11.75
N ILE A 499 -8.00 -8.99 11.39
CA ILE A 499 -9.33 -9.53 11.11
C ILE A 499 -10.20 -9.43 12.36
N ALA A 500 -9.71 -9.92 13.50
CA ALA A 500 -10.41 -9.86 14.78
C ALA A 500 -10.80 -8.42 15.14
N THR A 501 -9.88 -7.47 14.98
CA THR A 501 -10.14 -6.03 15.18
C THR A 501 -11.29 -5.54 14.29
N ALA A 502 -11.29 -5.89 13.01
CA ALA A 502 -12.33 -5.45 12.08
C ALA A 502 -13.73 -6.00 12.45
N TYR A 503 -13.80 -7.26 12.86
CA TYR A 503 -15.05 -7.87 13.32
C TYR A 503 -15.50 -7.29 14.67
N PHE A 504 -14.60 -7.13 15.62
CA PHE A 504 -14.87 -6.55 16.94
C PHE A 504 -15.40 -5.11 16.85
N VAL A 505 -14.72 -4.24 16.08
CA VAL A 505 -15.18 -2.86 15.87
C VAL A 505 -16.51 -2.83 15.11
N GLY A 506 -16.69 -3.76 14.17
CA GLY A 506 -17.97 -3.94 13.48
C GLY A 506 -19.10 -4.33 14.44
N TRP A 507 -18.83 -5.22 15.38
CA TRP A 507 -19.75 -5.64 16.43
C TRP A 507 -20.08 -4.47 17.36
N ILE A 508 -19.09 -3.73 17.87
CA ILE A 508 -19.31 -2.51 18.68
C ILE A 508 -20.23 -1.52 17.97
N LYS A 509 -19.94 -1.21 16.70
CA LYS A 509 -20.75 -0.26 15.91
C LYS A 509 -22.17 -0.75 15.65
N GLY A 510 -22.40 -2.06 15.67
CA GLY A 510 -23.72 -2.67 15.57
C GLY A 510 -24.60 -2.44 16.81
N SER A 511 -24.04 -1.92 17.91
CA SER A 511 -24.73 -1.75 19.20
C SER A 511 -25.53 -2.99 19.64
N PRO A 512 -24.93 -4.19 19.69
CA PRO A 512 -25.61 -5.46 19.96
C PRO A 512 -26.28 -5.51 21.34
N TRP A 513 -25.82 -4.67 22.27
CA TRP A 513 -26.42 -4.48 23.59
C TRP A 513 -27.69 -3.61 23.57
N ARG A 514 -27.98 -2.89 22.48
CA ARG A 514 -29.29 -2.26 22.27
C ARG A 514 -30.18 -3.35 21.69
N GLY A 515 -30.94 -4.02 22.56
CA GLY A 515 -31.84 -5.12 22.16
C GLY A 515 -32.64 -4.76 20.91
N THR A 516 -32.82 -5.72 20.01
CA THR A 516 -33.79 -5.58 18.93
C THR A 516 -35.13 -5.26 19.56
N ALA A 517 -35.73 -4.12 19.23
CA ALA A 517 -37.11 -3.85 19.65
C ALA A 517 -37.93 -5.10 19.32
N PRO A 518 -38.72 -5.65 20.27
CA PRO A 518 -39.52 -6.83 19.99
C PRO A 518 -40.33 -6.55 18.73
N ALA A 519 -40.26 -7.48 17.77
CA ALA A 519 -41.12 -7.44 16.61
C ALA A 519 -42.55 -7.33 17.15
N THR A 520 -43.15 -6.16 17.02
CA THR A 520 -44.57 -6.03 17.28
C THR A 520 -45.21 -6.87 16.20
N ASP A 521 -45.88 -7.94 16.62
CA ASP A 521 -46.67 -8.79 15.75
C ASP A 521 -47.66 -7.88 15.00
N ALA A 522 -47.30 -7.52 13.77
CA ALA A 522 -48.23 -6.86 12.88
C ALA A 522 -49.34 -7.88 12.62
N PRO A 523 -50.62 -7.57 12.88
CA PRO A 523 -51.70 -8.48 12.59
C PRO A 523 -51.64 -8.86 11.11
N GLU A 524 -51.72 -10.17 10.82
CA GLU A 524 -51.81 -10.69 9.46
C GLU A 524 -53.01 -10.04 8.74
N ILE A 525 -52.75 -9.01 7.94
CA ILE A 525 -53.73 -8.52 6.97
C ILE A 525 -53.73 -9.54 5.83
N GLY A 526 -54.83 -10.29 5.76
CA GLY A 526 -55.03 -11.43 4.87
C GLY A 526 -54.59 -11.20 3.43
N ARG A 527 -53.79 -12.14 2.93
CA ARG A 527 -53.57 -12.37 1.50
C ARG A 527 -54.87 -12.87 0.88
N GLY A 528 -55.73 -11.96 0.42
CA GLY A 528 -56.97 -12.36 -0.23
C GLY A 528 -57.78 -11.21 -0.80
N ALA A 529 -57.20 -10.39 -1.69
CA ALA A 529 -57.97 -9.58 -2.65
C ALA A 529 -57.04 -8.80 -3.62
N LEU A 530 -56.28 -9.49 -4.46
CA LEU A 530 -55.75 -8.91 -5.70
C LEU A 530 -55.79 -9.98 -6.80
N ALA A 531 -57.03 -10.32 -7.18
CA ALA A 531 -57.36 -10.98 -8.43
C ALA A 531 -58.75 -10.49 -8.85
N ARG A 532 -58.78 -9.35 -9.53
CA ARG A 532 -59.70 -8.96 -10.62
C ARG A 532 -59.30 -7.61 -11.17
#